data_AF-G4HIC4-F1
#
_entry.id   AF-G4HIC4-F1
#
_cell.length_a   1.000
_cell.length_b   1.000
_cell.length_c   1.000
_cell.angle_alpha   90.00
_cell.angle_beta   90.00
_cell.angle_gamma   90.00
#
_symmetry.space_group_name_H-M   'P 1'
#
loop_
_entity.id
_entity.type
_entity.pdbx_description
1 polymer ?
#
loop_
_entity_poly.entity_id
_entity_poly.type
_entity_poly.pdbx_seq_one_letter_code
_entity_poly.pdbx_strand_id
1 'polypeptide(L)'
;MFLILLGIMQIAFGWYAFRNPDSDWMRMLARIPEDVEQDDSDLFKSQIYSVITAFIGVIFILIGLSYYFDEFPIQTFITSLLLGGAGIAIGVVALLRPESRWFKRRGEDGEDIEPRIWLMKLAGITMIGISILTMLLSAQHLFS
;
A
#
# COMPACT_ATOMS: atom_id res chain seq x y z
N MET A 1 -19.21 4.16 -4.35
CA MET A 1 -18.89 2.78 -4.76
C MET A 1 -17.81 2.77 -5.83
N PHE A 2 -17.91 3.59 -6.88
CA PHE A 2 -16.88 3.69 -7.93
C PHE A 2 -15.46 3.93 -7.38
N LEU A 3 -15.28 4.92 -6.49
CA LEU A 3 -13.96 5.23 -5.90
C LEU A 3 -13.39 4.09 -5.06
N ILE A 4 -14.24 3.34 -4.35
CA ILE A 4 -13.84 2.18 -3.56
C ILE A 4 -13.35 1.07 -4.49
N LEU A 5 -14.09 0.76 -5.57
CA LEU A 5 -13.69 -0.24 -6.57
C LEU A 5 -12.40 0.15 -7.28
N LEU A 6 -12.27 1.42 -7.67
CA LEU A 6 -11.06 1.97 -8.28
C LEU A 6 -9.86 1.82 -7.34
N GLY A 7 -10.04 2.14 -6.05
CA GLY A 7 -9.01 1.98 -5.04
C GLY A 7 -8.59 0.52 -4.82
N ILE A 8 -9.54 -0.41 -4.76
CA ILE A 8 -9.25 -1.87 -4.70
C ILE A 8 -8.44 -2.31 -5.92
N MET A 9 -8.83 -1.88 -7.12
CA MET A 9 -8.11 -2.20 -8.36
C MET A 9 -6.68 -1.66 -8.33
N GLN A 10 -6.46 -0.44 -7.85
CA GLN A 10 -5.12 0.13 -7.70
C GLN A 10 -4.26 -0.61 -6.67
N ILE A 11 -4.84 -1.03 -5.54
CA ILE A 11 -4.12 -1.85 -4.54
C ILE A 11 -3.74 -3.20 -5.15
N ALA A 12 -4.67 -3.87 -5.83
CA ALA A 12 -4.41 -5.16 -6.48
C ALA A 12 -3.34 -5.03 -7.56
N PHE A 13 -3.40 -3.98 -8.38
CA PHE A 13 -2.42 -3.68 -9.40
C PHE A 13 -1.05 -3.35 -8.80
N GLY A 14 -0.98 -2.44 -7.82
CA GLY A 14 0.26 -2.10 -7.12
C GLY A 14 0.88 -3.31 -6.43
N TRP A 15 0.08 -4.19 -5.84
CA TRP A 15 0.57 -5.45 -5.27
C TRP A 15 1.16 -6.40 -6.32
N TYR A 16 0.47 -6.55 -7.45
CA TYR A 16 0.96 -7.35 -8.57
C TYR A 16 2.28 -6.81 -9.12
N ALA A 17 2.34 -5.49 -9.37
CA ALA A 17 3.49 -4.79 -9.89
C ALA A 17 4.70 -4.86 -8.94
N PHE A 18 4.47 -4.76 -7.62
CA PHE A 18 5.51 -4.90 -6.62
C PHE A 18 6.16 -6.31 -6.62
N ARG A 19 5.34 -7.35 -6.82
CA ARG A 19 5.82 -8.74 -6.88
C ARG A 19 6.41 -9.14 -8.23
N ASN A 20 5.97 -8.49 -9.31
CA ASN A 20 6.40 -8.78 -10.68
C ASN A 20 6.80 -7.49 -11.44
N PRO A 21 7.79 -6.73 -10.96
CA PRO A 21 8.16 -5.42 -11.53
C PRO A 21 8.73 -5.50 -12.95
N ASP A 22 9.16 -6.68 -13.41
CA ASP A 22 9.66 -6.96 -14.77
C ASP A 22 8.63 -7.69 -15.67
N SER A 23 7.35 -7.74 -15.27
CA SER A 23 6.35 -8.38 -16.13
C SER A 23 6.11 -7.57 -17.41
N ASP A 24 5.66 -8.24 -18.49
CA ASP A 24 5.36 -7.60 -19.79
C ASP A 24 4.42 -6.39 -19.65
N TRP A 25 3.46 -6.47 -18.73
CA TRP A 25 2.56 -5.36 -18.39
C TRP A 25 3.29 -4.14 -17.83
N MET A 26 4.27 -4.36 -16.94
CA MET A 26 5.08 -3.29 -16.36
C MET A 26 6.05 -2.70 -17.38
N ARG A 27 6.67 -3.54 -18.21
CA ARG A 27 7.51 -3.11 -19.34
C ARG A 27 6.72 -2.28 -20.34
N MET A 28 5.52 -2.71 -20.70
CA MET A 28 4.62 -1.97 -21.59
C MET A 28 4.25 -0.59 -21.03
N LEU A 29 3.91 -0.50 -19.74
CA LEU A 29 3.58 0.76 -19.08
C LEU A 29 4.77 1.73 -19.02
N ALA A 30 5.97 1.19 -18.76
CA ALA A 30 7.21 1.96 -18.74
C ALA A 30 7.80 2.22 -20.13
N ARG A 31 7.18 1.69 -21.20
CA ARG A 31 7.66 1.74 -22.60
C ARG A 31 9.08 1.19 -22.75
N ILE A 32 9.38 0.12 -22.03
CA ILE A 32 10.67 -0.58 -22.06
C ILE A 32 10.56 -1.70 -23.10
N PRO A 33 11.49 -1.78 -24.08
CA PRO A 33 11.55 -2.88 -25.04
C PRO A 33 11.75 -4.26 -24.38
N GLU A 34 11.28 -5.32 -25.03
CA GLU A 34 11.38 -6.70 -24.51
C GLU A 34 12.82 -7.24 -24.48
N ASP A 35 13.70 -6.71 -25.32
CA ASP A 35 15.10 -7.12 -25.45
C ASP A 35 16.05 -6.44 -24.47
N VAL A 36 15.56 -5.47 -23.69
CA VAL A 36 16.36 -4.77 -22.67
C VAL A 36 16.26 -5.52 -21.34
N GLU A 37 17.40 -5.94 -20.81
CA GLU A 37 17.52 -6.46 -19.45
C GLU A 37 17.49 -5.31 -18.45
N GLN A 38 16.62 -5.40 -17.44
CA GLN A 38 16.51 -4.38 -16.40
C GLN A 38 17.51 -4.65 -15.29
N ASP A 39 18.27 -3.62 -14.93
CA ASP A 39 19.14 -3.65 -13.75
C ASP A 39 18.31 -3.68 -12.44
N ASP A 40 18.90 -4.19 -11.37
CA ASP A 40 18.25 -4.29 -10.05
C ASP A 40 17.78 -2.92 -9.55
N SER A 41 18.54 -1.87 -9.86
CA SER A 41 18.18 -0.49 -9.53
C SER A 41 16.89 -0.02 -10.21
N ASP A 42 16.63 -0.46 -11.44
CA ASP A 42 15.41 -0.11 -12.18
C ASP A 42 14.21 -0.93 -11.72
N LEU A 43 14.45 -2.20 -11.38
CA LEU A 43 13.45 -3.06 -10.74
C LEU A 43 13.01 -2.49 -9.39
N PHE A 44 13.94 -1.98 -8.59
CA PHE A 44 13.64 -1.33 -7.31
C PHE A 44 12.82 -0.04 -7.48
N LYS A 45 13.13 0.80 -8.49
CA LYS A 45 12.31 1.98 -8.82
C LYS A 45 10.87 1.57 -9.16
N SER A 46 10.69 0.53 -9.96
CA SER A 46 9.36 -0.02 -10.30
C SER A 46 8.58 -0.46 -9.05
N GLN A 47 9.26 -1.07 -8.07
CA GLN A 47 8.65 -1.43 -6.78
C GLN A 47 8.24 -0.20 -5.95
N ILE A 48 9.05 0.87 -5.95
CA ILE A 48 8.68 2.15 -5.30
C ILE A 48 7.38 2.68 -5.92
N TYR A 49 7.32 2.76 -7.25
CA TYR A 49 6.10 3.22 -7.94
C TYR A 49 4.89 2.35 -7.62
N SER A 50 5.08 1.03 -7.51
CA SER A 50 4.03 0.08 -7.16
C SER A 50 3.46 0.32 -5.77
N VAL A 51 4.32 0.62 -4.78
CA VAL A 51 3.90 1.00 -3.43
C VAL A 51 3.14 2.32 -3.44
N ILE A 52 3.60 3.31 -4.22
CA ILE A 52 2.88 4.58 -4.38
C ILE A 52 1.50 4.36 -5.00
N THR A 53 1.37 3.51 -6.02
CA THR A 53 0.07 3.17 -6.62
C THR A 53 -0.86 2.50 -5.63
N ALA A 54 -0.36 1.53 -4.84
CA ALA A 54 -1.18 0.91 -3.80
C ALA A 54 -1.64 1.93 -2.74
N PHE A 55 -0.76 2.87 -2.37
CA PHE A 55 -1.06 3.94 -1.45
C PHE A 55 -2.16 4.89 -1.96
N ILE A 56 -2.09 5.29 -3.23
CA ILE A 56 -3.15 6.08 -3.90
C ILE A 56 -4.47 5.31 -3.87
N GLY A 57 -4.42 3.99 -4.09
CA GLY A 57 -5.59 3.12 -3.97
C GLY A 57 -6.26 3.18 -2.58
N VAL A 58 -5.46 3.17 -1.51
CA VAL A 58 -5.97 3.34 -0.13
C VAL A 58 -6.66 4.70 0.03
N ILE A 59 -6.07 5.78 -0.49
CA ILE A 59 -6.69 7.11 -0.45
C ILE A 59 -8.04 7.12 -1.16
N PHE A 60 -8.17 6.50 -2.34
CA PHE A 60 -9.45 6.42 -3.03
C PHE A 60 -10.50 5.60 -2.28
N ILE A 61 -10.10 4.54 -1.57
CA ILE A 61 -11.00 3.82 -0.68
C ILE A 61 -11.47 4.73 0.45
N LEU A 62 -10.56 5.45 1.12
CA LEU A 62 -10.90 6.34 2.23
C LEU A 62 -11.84 7.47 1.80
N ILE A 63 -11.57 8.13 0.66
CA ILE A 63 -12.45 9.14 0.07
C ILE A 63 -13.79 8.51 -0.32
N GLY A 64 -13.75 7.35 -0.99
CA GLY A 64 -14.95 6.64 -1.41
C GLY A 64 -15.84 6.26 -0.24
N LEU A 65 -15.23 5.91 0.90
CA LEU A 65 -15.89 5.60 2.16
C LEU A 65 -16.44 6.84 2.87
N SER A 66 -15.71 7.97 2.86
CA SER A 66 -16.18 9.19 3.54
C SER A 66 -17.54 9.66 3.02
N TYR A 67 -17.81 9.49 1.72
CA TYR A 67 -19.12 9.81 1.13
C TYR A 67 -20.30 8.96 1.67
N TYR A 68 -20.04 7.79 2.27
CA TYR A 68 -21.08 6.94 2.85
C TYR A 68 -21.25 7.16 4.35
N PHE A 69 -20.30 7.84 4.98
CA PHE A 69 -20.15 7.84 6.44
C PHE A 69 -20.74 9.07 7.13
N ASP A 70 -21.29 10.02 6.39
CA ASP A 70 -22.00 11.20 6.92
C ASP A 70 -23.32 10.83 7.62
N GLU A 71 -23.91 9.65 7.34
CA GLU A 71 -25.20 9.25 7.91
C GLU A 71 -25.09 8.51 9.26
N PHE A 72 -23.91 7.98 9.64
CA PHE A 72 -23.77 7.11 10.83
C PHE A 72 -22.44 7.30 11.59
N PRO A 73 -22.26 8.42 12.33
CA PRO A 73 -20.97 8.81 12.92
C PRO A 73 -20.39 7.77 13.91
N ILE A 74 -21.23 7.13 14.73
CA ILE A 74 -20.79 6.09 15.68
C ILE A 74 -20.27 4.84 14.95
N GLN A 75 -20.97 4.40 13.90
CA GLN A 75 -20.59 3.21 13.12
C GLN A 75 -19.30 3.47 12.35
N THR A 76 -19.17 4.68 11.78
CA THR A 76 -17.96 5.17 11.14
C THR A 76 -16.76 5.14 12.08
N PHE A 77 -16.93 5.62 13.31
CA PHE A 77 -15.87 5.59 14.33
C PHE A 77 -15.49 4.18 14.77
N ILE A 78 -16.46 3.29 15.00
CA ILE A 78 -16.15 1.90 15.36
C ILE A 78 -15.39 1.21 14.21
N THR A 79 -15.82 1.43 12.97
CA THR A 79 -15.19 0.85 11.78
C THR A 79 -13.78 1.38 11.58
N SER A 80 -13.57 2.69 11.73
CA SER A 80 -12.24 3.30 11.63
C SER A 80 -11.31 2.83 12.75
N LEU A 81 -11.82 2.62 13.97
CA LEU A 81 -11.05 2.09 15.09
C LEU A 81 -10.57 0.66 14.81
N LEU A 82 -11.45 -0.20 14.29
CA LEU A 82 -11.11 -1.58 13.93
C LEU A 82 -10.12 -1.64 12.76
N LEU A 83 -10.38 -0.91 11.68
CA LEU A 83 -9.50 -0.87 10.51
C LEU A 83 -8.17 -0.19 10.80
N GLY A 84 -8.19 0.91 11.56
CA GLY A 84 -6.99 1.61 12.01
C GLY A 84 -6.16 0.75 12.96
N GLY A 85 -6.79 0.06 13.91
CA GLY A 85 -6.11 -0.90 14.77
C GLY A 85 -5.43 -2.04 13.98
N ALA A 86 -6.13 -2.62 13.01
CA ALA A 86 -5.56 -3.61 12.11
C ALA A 86 -4.39 -3.04 11.27
N GLY A 87 -4.53 -1.81 10.77
CA GLY A 87 -3.49 -1.12 10.02
C GLY A 87 -2.23 -0.85 10.84
N ILE A 88 -2.38 -0.43 12.11
CA ILE A 88 -1.26 -0.29 13.05
C ILE A 88 -0.59 -1.64 13.27
N ALA A 89 -1.35 -2.70 13.53
CA ALA A 89 -0.79 -4.03 13.75
C ALA A 89 0.03 -4.50 12.54
N ILE A 90 -0.49 -4.32 11.32
CA ILE A 90 0.21 -4.65 10.08
C ILE A 90 1.48 -3.80 9.93
N GLY A 91 1.40 -2.49 10.18
CA GLY A 91 2.56 -1.59 10.11
C GLY A 91 3.64 -1.92 11.14
N VAL A 92 3.25 -2.33 12.35
CA VAL A 92 4.19 -2.82 13.37
C VAL A 92 4.84 -4.13 12.93
N VAL A 93 4.08 -5.07 12.37
CA VAL A 93 4.65 -6.31 11.81
C VAL A 93 5.65 -6.01 10.70
N ALA A 94 5.36 -5.04 9.83
CA ALA A 94 6.27 -4.59 8.79
C ALA A 94 7.58 -4.01 9.35
N LEU A 95 7.52 -3.31 10.49
CA LEU A 95 8.70 -2.74 11.16
C LEU A 95 9.53 -3.78 11.90
N LEU A 96 8.87 -4.74 12.55
CA LEU A 96 9.52 -5.78 13.34
C LEU A 96 10.07 -6.93 12.49
N ARG A 97 9.45 -7.22 11.35
CA ARG A 97 9.83 -8.31 10.44
C ARG A 97 9.89 -7.83 8.99
N PRO A 98 10.76 -6.85 8.67
CA PRO A 98 10.85 -6.29 7.32
C PRO A 98 11.36 -7.31 6.29
N GLU A 99 12.01 -8.39 6.74
CA GLU A 99 12.50 -9.50 5.93
C GLU A 99 11.48 -10.61 5.64
N SER A 100 10.22 -10.43 6.07
CA SER A 100 9.17 -11.44 5.91
C SER A 100 9.00 -11.89 4.45
N ARG A 101 8.87 -13.22 4.25
CA ARG A 101 8.67 -13.85 2.93
C ARG A 101 7.42 -13.38 2.19
N TRP A 102 6.46 -12.76 2.90
CA TRP A 102 5.28 -12.16 2.28
C TRP A 102 5.64 -11.06 1.27
N PHE A 103 6.82 -10.46 1.43
CA PHE A 103 7.32 -9.34 0.63
C PHE A 103 8.54 -9.71 -0.22
N LYS A 104 8.93 -10.99 -0.26
CA LYS A 104 9.95 -11.48 -1.20
C LYS A 104 9.36 -11.57 -2.60
N ARG A 105 10.16 -11.16 -3.59
CA ARG A 105 9.89 -11.45 -5.00
C ARG A 105 10.01 -12.97 -5.25
N ARG A 106 9.26 -13.52 -6.21
CA ARG A 106 9.48 -14.91 -6.64
C ARG A 106 10.82 -14.98 -7.37
N GLY A 107 11.71 -15.87 -6.95
CA GLY A 107 12.98 -16.15 -7.63
C GLY A 107 14.22 -15.44 -7.08
N GLU A 108 14.10 -14.72 -5.96
CA GLU A 108 15.18 -13.88 -5.41
C GLU A 108 16.01 -14.64 -4.35
N ASP A 109 17.13 -15.23 -4.77
CA ASP A 109 18.15 -15.86 -3.93
C ASP A 109 19.36 -14.94 -3.73
N GLY A 110 19.09 -13.74 -3.19
CA GLY A 110 20.08 -12.88 -2.56
C GLY A 110 20.91 -12.02 -3.50
N GLU A 111 20.73 -10.70 -3.43
CA GLU A 111 21.90 -9.80 -3.37
C GLU A 111 21.59 -8.41 -2.79
N ASP A 112 20.39 -7.82 -2.93
CA ASP A 112 20.10 -6.51 -2.32
C ASP A 112 18.91 -6.48 -1.35
N ILE A 113 19.19 -6.73 -0.08
CA ILE A 113 18.20 -6.79 1.00
C ILE A 113 17.93 -5.40 1.61
N GLU A 114 18.91 -4.51 1.61
CA GLU A 114 18.92 -3.30 2.44
C GLU A 114 17.94 -2.19 1.97
N PRO A 115 17.86 -1.85 0.66
CA PRO A 115 16.90 -0.87 0.17
C PRO A 115 15.44 -1.31 0.38
N ARG A 116 15.18 -2.61 0.26
CA ARG A 116 13.85 -3.19 0.48
C ARG A 116 13.45 -3.18 1.96
N ILE A 117 14.37 -3.51 2.86
CA ILE A 117 14.12 -3.39 4.30
C ILE A 117 13.78 -1.94 4.66
N TRP A 118 14.51 -0.98 4.09
CA TRP A 118 14.23 0.43 4.30
C TRP A 118 12.83 0.82 3.81
N LEU A 119 12.47 0.40 2.59
CA LEU A 119 11.15 0.65 2.01
C LEU A 119 10.02 0.01 2.84
N MET A 120 10.23 -1.19 3.37
CA MET A 120 9.26 -1.87 4.22
C MET A 120 9.06 -1.16 5.56
N LYS A 121 10.15 -0.66 6.16
CA LYS A 121 10.07 0.16 7.37
C LYS A 121 9.34 1.48 7.09
N LEU A 122 9.64 2.13 5.97
CA LEU A 122 8.94 3.34 5.54
C LEU A 122 7.44 3.06 5.40
N ALA A 123 7.06 2.03 4.64
CA ALA A 123 5.67 1.63 4.45
C ALA A 123 4.97 1.30 5.78
N GLY A 124 5.66 0.63 6.71
CA GLY A 124 5.16 0.35 8.06
C GLY A 124 4.86 1.62 8.86
N ILE A 125 5.79 2.59 8.88
CA ILE A 125 5.58 3.89 9.54
C ILE A 125 4.43 4.64 8.90
N THR A 126 4.37 4.70 7.57
CA THR A 126 3.29 5.40 6.87
C THR A 126 1.94 4.76 7.14
N MET A 127 1.85 3.42 7.17
CA MET A 127 0.62 2.69 7.48
C MET A 127 0.12 2.99 8.90
N ILE A 128 1.03 3.02 9.88
CA ILE A 128 0.70 3.42 11.25
C ILE A 128 0.19 4.86 11.28
N GLY A 129 0.90 5.78 10.62
CA GLY A 129 0.54 7.20 10.57
C GLY A 129 -0.85 7.44 9.96
N ILE A 130 -1.15 6.80 8.82
CA ILE A 130 -2.48 6.87 8.20
C ILE A 130 -3.53 6.31 9.14
N SER A 131 -3.28 5.14 9.72
CA SER A 131 -4.25 4.49 10.60
C SER A 131 -4.63 5.37 11.78
N ILE A 132 -3.64 6.03 12.41
CA ILE A 132 -3.86 6.99 13.49
C ILE A 132 -4.66 8.19 12.98
N LEU A 133 -4.26 8.78 11.84
CA LEU A 133 -4.94 9.93 11.26
C LEU A 133 -6.42 9.62 10.95
N THR A 134 -6.71 8.47 10.33
CA THR A 134 -8.08 8.06 10.00
C THR A 134 -8.93 7.90 11.26
N MET A 135 -8.38 7.31 12.33
CA MET A 135 -9.08 7.21 13.62
C MET A 135 -9.35 8.60 14.21
N LEU A 136 -8.37 9.51 14.23
CA LEU A 136 -8.54 10.89 14.73
C LEU A 136 -9.60 11.66 13.92
N LEU A 137 -9.53 11.58 12.60
CA LEU A 137 -10.50 12.24 11.71
C LEU A 137 -11.90 11.66 11.82
N SER A 138 -12.06 10.40 12.22
CA SER A 138 -13.38 9.85 12.52
C SER A 138 -13.89 10.27 13.90
N ALA A 139 -13.00 10.41 14.88
CA ALA A 139 -13.34 10.81 16.25
C ALA A 139 -13.89 12.23 16.31
N GLN A 140 -13.40 13.15 15.46
CA GLN A 140 -13.92 14.52 15.43
C GLN A 140 -15.43 14.58 15.07
N HIS A 141 -15.93 13.64 14.25
CA HIS A 141 -17.33 13.58 13.82
C HIS A 141 -18.27 12.99 14.89
N LEU A 142 -17.73 12.44 15.98
CA LEU A 142 -18.53 11.97 17.12
C LEU A 142 -18.97 13.11 18.05
N PHE A 143 -18.22 14.21 18.04
CA PHE A 143 -18.40 15.33 18.98
C PHE A 143 -18.84 16.63 18.28
N SER A 144 -19.13 16.57 16.98
CA SER A 144 -19.72 17.64 16.16
C SER A 144 -21.23 17.48 16.08
#